data_AF-A0A0F9SD58-F1
#
_entry.id   AF-A0A0F9SD58-F1
#
_cell.length_a   1.000
_cell.length_b   1.000
_cell.length_c   1.000
_cell.angle_alpha   90.00
_cell.angle_beta   90.00
_cell.angle_gamma   90.00
#
_symmetry.space_group_name_H-M   'P 1'
#
loop_
_entity.id
_entity.type
_entity.pdbx_description
1 polymer ?
#
loop_
_entity_poly.entity_id
_entity_poly.type
_entity_poly.pdbx_seq_one_letter_code
_entity_poly.pdbx_strand_id
1 'polypeptide(L)'
;MSVHGNQYLLPFLINKVTKRPTVQGNDELTLAFYLLTKDMGKNEKILSFSRLLWPILSIQGVISTHIMLDGLNILNKKDKFSNPPRQPLIGHILRNVENKTRVEELHRLIGVLNYKDAEAKEIGEGEDSEYQKLKINGLVNPEFLQTLIKMIPLVEYKPIIDYTVLDQNISTEIAINIAESYRETINTMKGNGFRWKSQTELIEKEVGKWLVELNVQLKDLQTRYSSQINKTSSTIDPIQMDQQVKLEQDRIEQWNVEEKKKIIESIATLFITSERSLEEMIKKNKFFASSDSIKSRVFEDVIPHFQNHFHYLRDKGKKFLEALEGLNNRFNELRERASLVDEEAKFKLKSFRESLNLKLIDRDKLLTEFESEKEKQISELHAKKKQIEDLYGVIQKIITTKHNLSLYEAQQLIKWSLNDNKSDLFSRPIQWIYMPFYVMFIENEETMEENMDVVFPGYITNDPSNIYDNISESFINLKNILIERIEDDIAVRSNFEFSSERKNLVKDPNFKKRIQLGIAKLKEKALINDNGERVIRANLDFIS
;
A
#
# COMPACT_ATOMS: atom_id res chain seq x y z
N MET A 1 12.69 -2.46 -54.48
CA MET A 1 12.93 -3.90 -54.80
C MET A 1 11.82 -4.35 -55.72
N SER A 2 12.09 -4.88 -56.92
CA SER A 2 11.03 -5.42 -57.77
C SER A 2 10.63 -6.80 -57.26
N VAL A 3 9.49 -6.87 -56.55
CA VAL A 3 8.92 -8.13 -56.09
C VAL A 3 8.42 -8.88 -57.33
N HIS A 4 9.06 -9.99 -57.66
CA HIS A 4 8.71 -10.83 -58.81
C HIS A 4 8.19 -12.19 -58.32
N GLY A 5 7.22 -12.75 -59.06
CA GLY A 5 6.67 -14.08 -58.79
C GLY A 5 5.34 -14.07 -58.02
N ASN A 6 4.96 -15.25 -57.53
CA ASN A 6 3.74 -15.41 -56.75
C ASN A 6 3.90 -14.83 -55.36
N GLN A 7 2.85 -14.19 -54.85
CA GLN A 7 2.79 -13.62 -53.51
C GLN A 7 1.51 -14.04 -52.82
N TYR A 8 1.48 -13.97 -51.49
CA TYR A 8 0.26 -14.18 -50.70
C TYR A 8 -0.64 -12.95 -50.83
N LEU A 9 -1.76 -13.11 -51.52
CA LEU A 9 -2.73 -12.05 -51.77
C LEU A 9 -3.99 -12.25 -50.92
N LEU A 10 -4.41 -11.21 -50.22
CA LEU A 10 -5.75 -11.16 -49.63
C LEU A 10 -6.79 -11.04 -50.75
N PRO A 11 -8.00 -11.59 -50.56
CA PRO A 11 -9.08 -11.39 -51.51
C PRO A 11 -9.52 -9.92 -51.51
N PHE A 12 -9.73 -9.33 -52.69
CA PHE A 12 -10.26 -7.97 -52.79
C PHE A 12 -11.77 -7.95 -52.47
N LEU A 13 -12.56 -8.82 -53.11
CA LEU A 13 -14.01 -8.85 -52.91
C LEU A 13 -14.48 -10.23 -52.49
N ILE A 14 -15.27 -10.28 -51.42
CA ILE A 14 -15.84 -11.50 -50.86
C ILE A 14 -17.36 -11.40 -50.93
N ASN A 15 -18.08 -12.43 -51.37
CA ASN A 15 -19.54 -12.41 -51.28
C ASN A 15 -19.98 -12.47 -49.82
N LYS A 16 -20.88 -11.55 -49.40
CA LYS A 16 -21.32 -11.42 -48.01
C LYS A 16 -21.98 -12.69 -47.48
N VAL A 17 -22.69 -13.43 -48.34
CA VAL A 17 -23.45 -14.64 -47.99
C VAL A 17 -22.55 -15.88 -48.06
N THR A 18 -21.89 -16.12 -49.19
CA THR A 18 -21.11 -17.35 -49.40
C THR A 18 -19.72 -17.32 -48.75
N LYS A 19 -19.26 -16.14 -48.31
CA LYS A 19 -17.94 -15.90 -47.72
C LYS A 19 -16.78 -16.35 -48.61
N ARG A 20 -16.99 -16.37 -49.93
CA ARG A 20 -15.96 -16.71 -50.93
C ARG A 20 -15.77 -15.58 -51.94
N PRO A 21 -14.58 -15.45 -52.53
CA PRO A 21 -14.39 -14.57 -53.68
C PRO A 21 -15.28 -15.01 -54.84
N THR A 22 -16.10 -14.09 -55.37
CA THR A 22 -17.04 -14.40 -56.47
C THR A 22 -16.86 -13.50 -57.68
N VAL A 23 -16.09 -12.41 -57.56
CA VAL A 23 -15.82 -11.42 -58.61
C VAL A 23 -14.30 -11.32 -58.75
N GLN A 24 -13.79 -11.51 -59.98
CA GLN A 24 -12.35 -11.64 -60.26
C GLN A 24 -12.01 -11.23 -61.70
N GLY A 25 -10.96 -10.43 -61.87
CA GLY A 25 -10.47 -10.01 -63.17
C GLY A 25 -11.29 -8.84 -63.72
N ASN A 26 -11.93 -9.00 -64.88
CA ASN A 26 -12.60 -7.88 -65.57
C ASN A 26 -13.86 -7.36 -64.86
N ASP A 27 -14.63 -8.24 -64.21
CA ASP A 27 -15.81 -7.83 -63.42
C ASP A 27 -15.39 -7.11 -62.13
N GLU A 28 -14.29 -7.54 -61.50
CA GLU A 28 -13.67 -6.89 -60.35
C GLU A 28 -13.18 -5.48 -60.69
N LEU A 29 -12.44 -5.35 -61.78
CA LEU A 29 -11.96 -4.08 -62.32
C LEU A 29 -13.14 -3.11 -62.59
N THR A 30 -14.20 -3.63 -63.22
CA THR A 30 -15.37 -2.83 -63.59
C THR A 30 -16.14 -2.38 -62.36
N LEU A 31 -16.29 -3.25 -61.36
CA LEU A 31 -16.96 -2.88 -60.12
C LEU A 31 -16.14 -1.84 -59.34
N ALA A 32 -14.82 -1.98 -59.27
CA ALA A 32 -13.96 -0.99 -58.64
C ALA A 32 -14.06 0.37 -59.36
N PHE A 33 -14.02 0.38 -60.69
CA PHE A 33 -14.21 1.60 -61.50
C PHE A 33 -15.58 2.24 -61.24
N TYR A 34 -16.66 1.45 -61.19
CA TYR A 34 -17.98 1.95 -60.84
C TYR A 34 -18.00 2.60 -59.44
N LEU A 35 -17.43 1.94 -58.43
CA LEU A 35 -17.44 2.42 -57.05
C LEU A 35 -16.66 3.74 -56.87
N LEU A 36 -15.58 3.93 -57.63
CA LEU A 36 -14.76 5.14 -57.60
C LEU A 36 -15.36 6.30 -58.43
N THR A 37 -16.22 6.01 -59.40
CA THR A 37 -16.73 7.04 -60.33
C THR A 37 -18.21 7.37 -60.16
N LYS A 38 -18.99 6.56 -59.44
CA LYS A 38 -20.46 6.71 -59.33
C LYS A 38 -20.91 8.08 -58.78
N ASP A 39 -20.07 8.73 -57.98
CA ASP A 39 -20.37 10.01 -57.32
C ASP A 39 -19.57 11.17 -57.93
N MET A 40 -18.89 10.96 -59.07
CA MET A 40 -18.09 12.00 -59.72
C MET A 40 -18.92 13.13 -60.31
N GLY A 41 -18.40 14.35 -60.18
CA GLY A 41 -18.94 15.57 -60.77
C GLY A 41 -18.69 15.68 -62.28
N LYS A 42 -19.44 16.57 -62.94
CA LYS A 42 -19.28 16.79 -64.40
C LYS A 42 -17.97 17.48 -64.79
N ASN A 43 -17.35 18.19 -63.86
CA ASN A 43 -16.11 18.96 -64.06
C ASN A 43 -14.88 18.19 -63.54
N GLU A 44 -15.01 16.89 -63.28
CA GLU A 44 -13.94 16.06 -62.76
C GLU A 44 -13.36 15.18 -63.85
N LYS A 45 -12.03 15.02 -63.82
CA LYS A 45 -11.26 14.27 -64.79
C LYS A 45 -10.42 13.20 -64.11
N ILE A 46 -10.39 12.00 -64.70
CA ILE A 46 -9.60 10.89 -64.16
C ILE A 46 -8.16 10.99 -64.66
N LEU A 47 -7.22 11.29 -63.76
CA LEU A 47 -5.79 11.35 -64.07
C LEU A 47 -5.15 9.95 -64.12
N SER A 48 -5.44 9.15 -63.10
CA SER A 48 -4.95 7.77 -63.02
C SER A 48 -5.93 6.85 -62.32
N PHE A 49 -5.95 5.59 -62.75
CA PHE A 49 -6.71 4.53 -62.12
C PHE A 49 -5.88 3.26 -62.11
N SER A 50 -5.61 2.73 -60.92
CA SER A 50 -4.64 1.66 -60.75
C SER A 50 -5.01 0.66 -59.68
N ARG A 51 -4.55 -0.57 -59.88
CA ARG A 51 -4.65 -1.65 -58.91
C ARG A 51 -3.33 -1.75 -58.14
N LEU A 52 -3.38 -1.45 -56.85
CA LEU A 52 -2.21 -1.41 -55.98
C LEU A 52 -2.22 -2.55 -54.95
N LEU A 53 -1.05 -2.82 -54.40
CA LEU A 53 -0.85 -3.79 -53.31
C LEU A 53 -0.25 -3.08 -52.10
N TRP A 54 -0.98 -3.14 -51.00
CA TRP A 54 -0.52 -2.67 -49.70
C TRP A 54 0.28 -3.78 -49.01
N PRO A 55 1.56 -3.56 -48.70
CA PRO A 55 2.40 -4.57 -48.05
C PRO A 55 2.08 -4.67 -46.55
N ILE A 56 1.72 -5.86 -46.08
CA ILE A 56 1.53 -6.19 -44.66
C ILE A 56 2.50 -7.31 -44.32
N LEU A 57 3.32 -7.12 -43.30
CA LEU A 57 4.26 -8.13 -42.84
C LEU A 57 3.72 -8.86 -41.62
N SER A 58 3.62 -10.18 -41.71
CA SER A 58 3.46 -11.07 -40.56
C SER A 58 4.84 -11.41 -40.02
N ILE A 59 5.10 -11.16 -38.73
CA ILE A 59 6.34 -11.54 -38.05
C ILE A 59 6.05 -12.12 -36.67
N GLN A 60 6.80 -13.14 -36.28
CA GLN A 60 6.65 -13.79 -34.99
C GLN A 60 6.78 -12.78 -33.84
N GLY A 61 5.77 -12.73 -32.99
CA GLY A 61 5.67 -11.86 -31.82
C GLY A 61 6.18 -12.57 -30.56
N VAL A 62 5.29 -12.78 -29.59
CA VAL A 62 5.55 -13.65 -28.43
C VAL A 62 5.28 -15.11 -28.77
N ILE A 63 5.51 -16.03 -27.83
CA ILE A 63 5.33 -17.48 -28.04
C ILE A 63 3.94 -17.78 -28.63
N SER A 64 3.94 -18.49 -29.76
CA SER A 64 2.73 -18.91 -30.50
C SER A 64 1.85 -17.75 -30.99
N THR A 65 2.45 -16.60 -31.31
CA THR A 65 1.74 -15.46 -31.88
C THR A 65 2.55 -14.78 -32.99
N HIS A 66 1.85 -14.12 -33.92
CA HIS A 66 2.44 -13.21 -34.90
C HIS A 66 1.86 -11.79 -34.73
N ILE A 67 2.70 -10.77 -34.84
CA ILE A 67 2.25 -9.39 -35.03
C ILE A 67 2.15 -9.10 -36.53
N MET A 68 1.20 -8.24 -36.89
CA MET A 68 1.10 -7.70 -38.26
C MET A 68 1.63 -6.28 -38.26
N LEU A 69 2.53 -6.00 -39.21
CA LEU A 69 3.09 -4.69 -39.44
C LEU A 69 2.61 -4.16 -40.78
N ASP A 70 2.03 -2.96 -40.75
CA ASP A 70 1.78 -2.15 -41.92
C ASP A 70 3.12 -1.69 -42.52
N GLY A 71 3.45 -2.19 -43.71
CA GLY A 71 4.69 -1.88 -44.41
C GLY A 71 4.84 -0.42 -44.82
N LEU A 72 3.74 0.34 -44.90
CA LEU A 72 3.78 1.79 -45.18
C LEU A 72 4.00 2.63 -43.92
N ASN A 73 3.89 2.03 -42.73
CA ASN A 73 4.05 2.69 -41.44
C ASN A 73 2.99 3.78 -41.15
N ILE A 74 1.76 3.61 -41.66
CA ILE A 74 0.63 4.51 -41.41
C ILE A 74 -0.02 4.14 -40.08
N LEU A 75 -0.26 2.85 -39.85
CA LEU A 75 -0.76 2.34 -38.57
C LEU A 75 0.38 2.24 -37.56
N ASN A 76 0.17 2.81 -36.36
CA ASN A 76 1.19 2.86 -35.32
C ASN A 76 0.56 2.72 -33.94
N LYS A 77 1.21 1.97 -33.04
CA LYS A 77 0.84 2.00 -31.61
C LYS A 77 1.64 3.09 -30.93
N LYS A 78 0.93 4.08 -30.37
CA LYS A 78 1.47 5.04 -29.40
C LYS A 78 0.73 4.84 -28.08
N ASP A 79 1.45 4.78 -26.97
CA ASP A 79 0.86 4.67 -25.62
C ASP A 79 1.86 5.06 -24.54
N LYS A 80 1.48 4.85 -23.28
CA LYS A 80 2.41 4.77 -22.16
C LYS A 80 2.08 3.56 -21.28
N PHE A 81 3.05 3.06 -20.51
CA PHE A 81 2.83 1.94 -19.58
C PHE A 81 3.54 2.13 -18.24
N SER A 82 3.04 1.48 -17.20
CA SER A 82 3.46 1.66 -15.81
C SER A 82 4.95 1.37 -15.60
N ASN A 83 5.64 2.29 -14.93
CA ASN A 83 7.03 2.17 -14.51
C ASN A 83 7.11 2.23 -12.97
N PRO A 84 7.79 1.28 -12.30
CA PRO A 84 8.00 1.33 -10.86
C PRO A 84 9.16 2.25 -10.49
N PRO A 85 9.11 2.87 -9.29
CA PRO A 85 10.21 3.70 -8.80
C PRO A 85 11.49 2.87 -8.63
N ARG A 86 12.63 3.54 -8.54
CA ARG A 86 13.92 2.87 -8.34
C ARG A 86 13.96 2.22 -6.96
N GLN A 87 14.24 0.92 -6.92
CA GLN A 87 14.39 0.18 -5.66
C GLN A 87 15.44 0.81 -4.70
N PRO A 88 16.57 1.37 -5.18
CA PRO A 88 17.49 2.13 -4.33
C PRO A 88 16.87 3.34 -3.60
N LEU A 89 15.92 4.05 -4.22
CA LEU A 89 15.25 5.19 -3.59
C LEU A 89 14.41 4.74 -2.39
N ILE A 90 13.64 3.65 -2.56
CA ILE A 90 12.88 3.03 -1.47
C ILE A 90 13.83 2.54 -0.36
N GLY A 91 14.94 1.90 -0.75
CA GLY A 91 15.96 1.45 0.19
C GLY A 91 16.61 2.61 0.96
N HIS A 92 16.85 3.76 0.32
CA HIS A 92 17.38 4.95 0.97
C HIS A 92 16.41 5.50 2.03
N ILE A 93 15.12 5.57 1.71
CA ILE A 93 14.08 6.03 2.65
C ILE A 93 14.00 5.10 3.87
N LEU A 94 14.01 3.79 3.66
CA LEU A 94 13.95 2.79 4.75
C LEU A 94 15.22 2.75 5.62
N ARG A 95 16.38 3.11 5.07
CA ARG A 95 17.63 3.26 5.86
C ARG A 95 17.62 4.48 6.77
N ASN A 96 16.63 5.37 6.61
CA ASN A 96 16.43 6.57 7.40
C ASN A 96 17.68 7.47 7.51
N VAL A 97 18.32 7.76 6.37
CA VAL A 97 19.50 8.65 6.32
C VAL A 97 19.16 10.07 6.80
N GLU A 98 17.88 10.44 6.79
CA GLU A 98 17.38 11.78 7.13
C GLU A 98 16.84 11.89 8.58
N ASN A 99 17.03 10.88 9.44
CA ASN A 99 16.57 10.88 10.84
C ASN A 99 15.07 11.23 11.04
N LYS A 100 14.21 10.76 10.14
CA LYS A 100 12.76 10.89 10.22
C LYS A 100 12.17 9.87 11.19
N THR A 101 10.95 10.12 11.67
CA THR A 101 10.18 9.10 12.40
C THR A 101 9.71 8.00 11.45
N ARG A 102 9.47 6.79 11.96
CA ARG A 102 8.96 5.65 11.15
C ARG A 102 7.66 5.98 10.42
N VAL A 103 6.80 6.76 11.04
CA VAL A 103 5.54 7.22 10.45
C VAL A 103 5.81 8.16 9.27
N GLU A 104 6.74 9.10 9.40
CA GLU A 104 7.12 10.02 8.32
C GLU A 104 7.82 9.30 7.16
N GLU A 105 8.66 8.29 7.45
CA GLU A 105 9.26 7.42 6.42
C GLU A 105 8.18 6.74 5.57
N LEU A 106 7.15 6.17 6.21
CA LEU A 106 6.04 5.53 5.50
C LEU A 106 5.20 6.52 4.68
N HIS A 107 4.97 7.74 5.19
CA HIS A 107 4.30 8.78 4.41
C HIS A 107 5.11 9.20 3.19
N ARG A 108 6.44 9.33 3.32
CA ARG A 108 7.31 9.62 2.17
C ARG A 108 7.28 8.46 1.16
N LEU A 109 7.31 7.21 1.62
CA LEU A 109 7.15 6.05 0.73
C LEU A 109 5.83 6.10 -0.03
N ILE A 110 4.72 6.42 0.61
CA ILE A 110 3.44 6.64 -0.07
C ILE A 110 3.56 7.76 -1.12
N GLY A 111 4.28 8.84 -0.83
CA GLY A 111 4.56 9.92 -1.77
C GLY A 111 5.36 9.46 -2.99
N VAL A 112 6.42 8.67 -2.79
CA VAL A 112 7.26 8.10 -3.86
C VAL A 112 6.50 7.09 -4.72
N LEU A 113 5.75 6.17 -4.10
CA LEU A 113 4.99 5.14 -4.81
C LEU A 113 3.85 5.73 -5.66
N ASN A 114 3.36 6.93 -5.30
CA ASN A 114 2.38 7.70 -6.07
C ASN A 114 3.02 8.81 -6.92
N TYR A 115 4.35 8.85 -7.06
CA TYR A 115 5.07 9.85 -7.86
C TYR A 115 4.73 11.31 -7.51
N LYS A 116 4.32 11.57 -6.26
CA LYS A 116 4.09 12.94 -5.74
C LYS A 116 5.38 13.60 -5.25
N ASP A 117 6.36 12.80 -4.89
CA ASP A 117 7.69 13.24 -4.45
C ASP A 117 8.53 13.78 -5.64
N ALA A 118 9.25 14.87 -5.43
CA ALA A 118 10.07 15.51 -6.47
C ALA A 118 11.24 14.63 -6.92
N GLU A 119 11.86 13.87 -6.00
CA GLU A 119 12.94 12.94 -6.34
C GLU A 119 12.42 11.75 -7.16
N ALA A 120 11.15 11.38 -7.00
CA ALA A 120 10.52 10.37 -7.86
C ALA A 120 10.23 10.90 -9.27
N LYS A 121 10.15 12.23 -9.46
CA LYS A 121 9.88 12.90 -10.75
C LYS A 121 11.14 13.23 -11.55
N GLU A 122 12.25 13.58 -10.90
CA GLU A 122 13.51 13.92 -11.59
C GLU A 122 14.20 12.72 -12.28
N ILE A 123 13.69 11.50 -12.06
CA ILE A 123 14.36 10.26 -12.51
C ILE A 123 13.74 9.74 -13.82
N GLY A 124 13.71 10.61 -14.83
CA GLY A 124 13.42 10.28 -16.23
C GLY A 124 13.67 11.50 -17.12
N GLU A 125 14.26 11.31 -18.30
CA GLU A 125 14.37 12.36 -19.32
C GLU A 125 12.95 12.78 -19.78
N GLY A 126 12.34 13.73 -19.07
CA GLY A 126 11.09 14.41 -19.41
C GLY A 126 9.78 13.72 -18.97
N GLU A 127 8.78 14.56 -18.62
CA GLU A 127 7.32 14.40 -18.33
C GLU A 127 6.64 13.06 -17.95
N ASP A 128 7.32 11.91 -17.95
CA ASP A 128 6.74 10.58 -17.76
C ASP A 128 7.61 9.75 -16.80
N SER A 129 7.67 10.12 -15.51
CA SER A 129 8.42 9.35 -14.49
C SER A 129 7.67 8.09 -14.04
N GLU A 130 6.33 8.19 -13.96
CA GLU A 130 5.42 7.11 -13.59
C GLU A 130 5.14 6.15 -14.76
N TYR A 131 5.29 6.64 -15.99
CA TYR A 131 4.94 5.90 -17.20
C TYR A 131 6.12 5.88 -18.17
N GLN A 132 6.29 4.83 -18.98
CA GLN A 132 7.25 4.83 -20.08
C GLN A 132 6.50 5.02 -21.40
N LYS A 133 6.97 5.92 -22.26
CA LYS A 133 6.38 6.11 -23.59
C LYS A 133 6.59 4.86 -24.44
N LEU A 134 5.50 4.37 -25.02
CA LEU A 134 5.49 3.26 -25.96
C LEU A 134 5.25 3.78 -27.37
N LYS A 135 6.13 3.43 -28.30
CA LYS A 135 5.90 3.62 -29.73
C LYS A 135 6.34 2.37 -30.48
N ILE A 136 5.40 1.67 -31.10
CA ILE A 136 5.68 0.53 -31.99
C ILE A 136 5.19 0.90 -33.39
N ASN A 137 6.17 1.11 -34.27
CA ASN A 137 5.94 1.55 -35.64
C ASN A 137 5.29 0.42 -36.47
N GLY A 138 4.37 0.78 -37.35
CA GLY A 138 3.69 -0.17 -38.24
C GLY A 138 2.70 -1.12 -37.55
N LEU A 139 2.60 -1.14 -36.22
CA LEU A 139 1.81 -2.15 -35.53
C LEU A 139 0.30 -1.97 -35.81
N VAL A 140 -0.30 -3.00 -36.40
CA VAL A 140 -1.71 -3.01 -36.78
C VAL A 140 -2.59 -3.14 -35.54
N ASN A 141 -3.67 -2.35 -35.46
CA ASN A 141 -4.57 -2.34 -34.31
C ASN A 141 -5.49 -3.58 -34.24
N PRO A 142 -5.97 -3.96 -33.03
CA PRO A 142 -6.74 -5.18 -32.83
C PRO A 142 -8.03 -5.27 -33.66
N GLU A 143 -8.67 -4.12 -33.92
CA GLU A 143 -9.91 -4.07 -34.70
C GLU A 143 -9.65 -4.43 -36.18
N PHE A 144 -8.56 -3.91 -36.75
CA PHE A 144 -8.14 -4.28 -38.10
C PHE A 144 -7.64 -5.72 -38.15
N LEU A 145 -6.87 -6.16 -37.14
CA LEU A 145 -6.45 -7.56 -37.00
C LEU A 145 -7.64 -8.53 -37.01
N GLN A 146 -8.71 -8.25 -36.25
CA GLN A 146 -9.93 -9.08 -36.26
C GLN A 146 -10.55 -9.21 -37.66
N THR A 147 -10.38 -8.18 -38.48
CA THR A 147 -10.84 -8.19 -39.87
C THR A 147 -9.92 -9.06 -40.74
N LEU A 148 -8.60 -8.88 -40.61
CA LEU A 148 -7.61 -9.70 -41.31
C LEU A 148 -7.76 -11.20 -40.97
N ILE A 149 -8.05 -11.57 -39.72
CA ILE A 149 -8.29 -12.96 -39.31
C ILE A 149 -9.38 -13.63 -40.17
N LYS A 150 -10.42 -12.89 -40.57
CA LYS A 150 -11.50 -13.43 -41.42
C LYS A 150 -11.07 -13.62 -42.87
N MET A 151 -10.06 -12.87 -43.32
CA MET A 151 -9.57 -12.89 -44.71
C MET A 151 -8.37 -13.81 -44.90
N ILE A 152 -7.54 -14.01 -43.87
CA ILE A 152 -6.34 -14.86 -43.91
C ILE A 152 -6.63 -16.28 -44.43
N PRO A 153 -7.71 -16.98 -44.04
CA PRO A 153 -8.04 -18.29 -44.57
C PRO A 153 -8.35 -18.32 -46.08
N LEU A 154 -8.63 -17.16 -46.68
CA LEU A 154 -8.95 -16.98 -48.10
C LEU A 154 -7.75 -16.45 -48.91
N VAL A 155 -6.59 -16.31 -48.28
CA VAL A 155 -5.36 -15.86 -48.95
C VAL A 155 -4.94 -16.89 -49.99
N GLU A 156 -4.57 -16.40 -51.18
CA GLU A 156 -4.09 -17.24 -52.27
C GLU A 156 -2.67 -16.85 -52.68
N TYR A 157 -1.84 -17.85 -52.99
CA TYR A 157 -0.48 -17.62 -53.50
C TYR A 157 -0.52 -17.50 -55.03
N LYS A 158 -0.56 -16.26 -55.53
CA LYS A 158 -0.82 -15.95 -56.95
C LYS A 158 0.14 -14.91 -57.52
N PRO A 159 0.37 -14.89 -58.84
CA PRO A 159 1.26 -13.92 -59.48
C PRO A 159 0.70 -12.50 -59.35
N ILE A 160 1.57 -11.54 -59.07
CA ILE A 160 1.21 -10.12 -58.92
C ILE A 160 1.42 -9.30 -60.20
N ILE A 161 1.43 -9.95 -61.37
CA ILE A 161 1.73 -9.32 -62.67
C ILE A 161 0.83 -8.11 -62.92
N ASP A 162 -0.45 -8.19 -62.55
CA ASP A 162 -1.45 -7.14 -62.77
C ASP A 162 -1.49 -6.03 -61.72
N TYR A 163 -0.52 -6.00 -60.81
CA TYR A 163 -0.51 -5.09 -59.67
C TYR A 163 0.75 -4.24 -59.65
N THR A 164 0.68 -3.11 -58.94
CA THR A 164 1.87 -2.37 -58.49
C THR A 164 1.94 -2.42 -56.97
N VAL A 165 3.09 -2.83 -56.43
CA VAL A 165 3.33 -2.87 -54.99
C VAL A 165 3.78 -1.49 -54.55
N LEU A 166 3.14 -0.94 -53.52
CA LEU A 166 3.58 0.30 -52.89
C LEU A 166 4.95 0.11 -52.25
N ASP A 167 5.79 1.13 -52.31
CA ASP A 167 7.11 1.08 -51.69
C ASP A 167 6.98 1.00 -50.16
N GLN A 168 7.59 -0.02 -49.57
CA GLN A 168 7.56 -0.29 -48.14
C GLN A 168 8.56 0.60 -47.38
N ASN A 169 8.09 1.25 -46.33
CA ASN A 169 8.92 1.98 -45.36
C ASN A 169 9.57 1.03 -44.34
N ILE A 170 8.94 -0.12 -44.09
CA ILE A 170 9.45 -1.15 -43.18
C ILE A 170 10.10 -2.25 -44.01
N SER A 171 11.44 -2.37 -43.91
CA SER A 171 12.17 -3.52 -44.43
C SER A 171 12.05 -4.72 -43.49
N THR A 172 12.40 -5.92 -43.97
CA THR A 172 12.46 -7.12 -43.11
C THR A 172 13.39 -6.93 -41.91
N GLU A 173 14.52 -6.24 -42.08
CA GLU A 173 15.46 -5.95 -40.99
C GLU A 173 14.85 -5.01 -39.94
N ILE A 174 14.20 -3.93 -40.39
CA ILE A 174 13.50 -3.00 -39.50
C ILE A 174 12.37 -3.72 -38.75
N ALA A 175 11.65 -4.60 -39.44
CA ALA A 175 10.59 -5.39 -38.82
C ALA A 175 11.09 -6.33 -37.73
N ILE A 176 12.27 -6.95 -37.89
CA ILE A 176 12.89 -7.79 -36.86
C ILE A 176 13.15 -6.95 -35.60
N ASN A 177 13.72 -5.75 -35.76
CA ASN A 177 13.94 -4.82 -34.65
C ASN A 177 12.62 -4.39 -33.98
N ILE A 178 11.57 -4.14 -34.76
CA ILE A 178 10.23 -3.82 -34.24
C ILE A 178 9.67 -5.01 -33.43
N ALA A 179 9.78 -6.23 -33.94
CA ALA A 179 9.30 -7.43 -33.25
C ALA A 179 10.08 -7.72 -31.96
N GLU A 180 11.39 -7.47 -31.97
CA GLU A 180 12.22 -7.55 -30.76
C GLU A 180 11.81 -6.49 -29.73
N SER A 181 11.69 -5.23 -30.14
CA SER A 181 11.20 -4.14 -29.29
C SER A 181 9.81 -4.42 -28.71
N TYR A 182 8.91 -5.01 -29.50
CA TYR A 182 7.60 -5.47 -29.04
C TYR A 182 7.71 -6.53 -27.93
N ARG A 183 8.56 -7.55 -28.10
CA ARG A 183 8.82 -8.58 -27.08
C ARG A 183 9.46 -8.00 -25.83
N GLU A 184 10.47 -7.15 -25.99
CA GLU A 184 11.16 -6.47 -24.90
C GLU A 184 10.22 -5.57 -24.10
N THR A 185 9.32 -4.86 -24.76
CA THR A 185 8.29 -4.05 -24.10
C THR A 185 7.40 -4.92 -23.22
N ILE A 186 6.88 -6.04 -23.74
CA ILE A 186 6.05 -6.98 -22.97
C ILE A 186 6.83 -7.55 -21.77
N ASN A 187 8.10 -7.92 -21.99
CA ASN A 187 8.96 -8.42 -20.92
C ASN A 187 9.24 -7.34 -19.87
N THR A 188 9.40 -6.08 -20.28
CA THR A 188 9.58 -4.93 -19.40
C THR A 188 8.32 -4.67 -18.58
N MET A 189 7.13 -4.70 -19.17
CA MET A 189 5.86 -4.58 -18.43
C MET A 189 5.70 -5.69 -17.37
N LYS A 190 6.01 -6.96 -17.73
CA LYS A 190 6.02 -8.07 -16.77
C LYS A 190 7.08 -7.88 -15.68
N GLY A 191 8.29 -7.48 -16.08
CA GLY A 191 9.41 -7.15 -15.19
C GLY A 191 9.08 -6.03 -14.21
N ASN A 192 8.36 -5.01 -14.66
CA ASN A 192 7.84 -3.92 -13.84
C ASN A 192 6.83 -4.45 -12.80
N GLY A 193 5.97 -5.39 -13.17
CA GLY A 193 5.15 -6.14 -12.22
C GLY A 193 5.99 -6.80 -11.12
N PHE A 194 7.02 -7.56 -11.49
CA PHE A 194 7.93 -8.17 -10.50
C PHE A 194 8.66 -7.15 -9.63
N ARG A 195 9.10 -6.02 -10.20
CA ARG A 195 9.74 -4.92 -9.46
C ARG A 195 8.80 -4.29 -8.44
N TRP A 196 7.52 -4.11 -8.77
CA TRP A 196 6.51 -3.69 -7.79
C TRP A 196 6.42 -4.70 -6.64
N LYS A 197 6.33 -5.99 -6.94
CA LYS A 197 6.27 -7.04 -5.91
C LYS A 197 7.51 -7.06 -5.00
N SER A 198 8.71 -6.93 -5.56
CA SER A 198 9.95 -6.93 -4.77
C SER A 198 10.09 -5.70 -3.86
N GLN A 199 9.45 -4.57 -4.21
CA GLN A 199 9.37 -3.42 -3.32
C GLN A 199 8.52 -3.70 -2.08
N THR A 200 7.41 -4.45 -2.21
CA THR A 200 6.62 -4.88 -1.05
C THR A 200 7.47 -5.71 -0.10
N GLU A 201 8.19 -6.71 -0.60
CA GLU A 201 9.03 -7.60 0.21
C GLU A 201 10.13 -6.83 0.97
N LEU A 202 10.71 -5.81 0.32
CA LEU A 202 11.72 -4.94 0.92
C LEU A 202 11.15 -4.05 2.03
N ILE A 203 9.95 -3.49 1.84
CA ILE A 203 9.27 -2.68 2.85
C ILE A 203 8.78 -3.56 4.01
N GLU A 204 8.22 -4.74 3.71
CA GLU A 204 7.72 -5.72 4.68
C GLU A 204 8.82 -6.13 5.66
N LYS A 205 10.02 -6.40 5.15
CA LYS A 205 11.17 -6.78 5.97
C LYS A 205 11.53 -5.72 7.02
N GLU A 206 11.51 -4.44 6.66
CA GLU A 206 11.85 -3.37 7.60
C GLU A 206 10.69 -3.03 8.53
N VAL A 207 9.45 -2.94 8.02
CA VAL A 207 8.26 -2.72 8.85
C VAL A 207 8.09 -3.86 9.88
N GLY A 208 8.33 -5.11 9.47
CA GLY A 208 8.29 -6.26 10.35
C GLY A 208 9.25 -6.15 11.53
N LYS A 209 10.47 -5.64 11.31
CA LYS A 209 11.42 -5.37 12.41
C LYS A 209 10.89 -4.31 13.37
N TRP A 210 10.36 -3.20 12.85
CA TRP A 210 9.82 -2.13 13.70
C TRP A 210 8.63 -2.60 14.56
N LEU A 211 7.75 -3.44 13.99
CA LEU A 211 6.64 -4.03 14.74
C LEU A 211 7.13 -4.99 15.82
N VAL A 212 8.18 -5.77 15.56
CA VAL A 212 8.81 -6.63 16.57
C VAL A 212 9.45 -5.78 17.69
N GLU A 213 10.19 -4.73 17.35
CA GLU A 213 10.77 -3.79 18.33
C GLU A 213 9.70 -3.15 19.23
N LEU A 214 8.58 -2.70 18.65
CA LEU A 214 7.45 -2.14 19.41
C LEU A 214 6.82 -3.19 20.34
N ASN A 215 6.69 -4.45 19.90
CA ASN A 215 6.16 -5.53 20.74
C ASN A 215 7.12 -5.84 21.92
N VAL A 216 8.44 -5.79 21.70
CA VAL A 216 9.43 -5.95 22.77
C VAL A 216 9.32 -4.79 23.77
N GLN A 217 9.26 -3.55 23.28
CA GLN A 217 9.09 -2.37 24.13
C GLN A 217 7.80 -2.46 24.98
N LEU A 218 6.69 -2.89 24.38
CA LEU A 218 5.43 -3.12 25.10
C LEU A 218 5.60 -4.15 26.23
N LYS A 219 6.27 -5.27 25.95
CA LYS A 219 6.50 -6.34 26.93
C LYS A 219 7.42 -5.89 28.06
N ASP A 220 8.49 -5.16 27.74
CA ASP A 220 9.44 -4.63 28.73
C ASP A 220 8.75 -3.61 29.64
N LEU A 221 7.94 -2.72 29.06
CA LEU A 221 7.18 -1.71 29.80
C LEU A 221 6.13 -2.35 30.71
N GLN A 222 5.39 -3.34 30.21
CA GLN A 222 4.47 -4.13 31.02
C GLN A 222 5.20 -4.82 32.19
N THR A 223 6.37 -5.41 31.95
CA THR A 223 7.15 -6.11 32.98
C THR A 223 7.70 -5.13 34.01
N ARG A 224 8.24 -3.99 33.57
CA ARG A 224 8.78 -2.94 34.43
C ARG A 224 7.73 -2.36 35.38
N TYR A 225 6.60 -1.90 34.84
CA TYR A 225 5.54 -1.34 35.67
C TYR A 225 4.89 -2.40 36.56
N SER A 226 4.69 -3.63 36.08
CA SER A 226 4.16 -4.71 36.95
C SER A 226 5.13 -5.04 38.08
N SER A 227 6.45 -4.99 37.85
CA SER A 227 7.45 -5.15 38.90
C SER A 227 7.43 -3.99 39.91
N GLN A 228 7.29 -2.74 39.44
CA GLN A 228 7.19 -1.57 40.31
C GLN A 228 5.92 -1.61 41.15
N ILE A 229 4.77 -1.88 40.55
CA ILE A 229 3.48 -2.06 41.23
C ILE A 229 3.60 -3.16 42.29
N ASN A 230 4.16 -4.33 41.96
CA ASN A 230 4.32 -5.42 42.90
C ASN A 230 5.26 -5.10 44.08
N LYS A 231 6.31 -4.30 43.85
CA LYS A 231 7.22 -3.84 44.94
C LYS A 231 6.54 -2.82 45.85
N THR A 232 5.79 -1.89 45.26
CA THR A 232 5.07 -0.87 46.03
C THR A 232 3.89 -1.49 46.78
N SER A 233 3.19 -2.46 46.20
CA SER A 233 2.08 -3.17 46.86
C SER A 233 2.52 -4.02 48.05
N SER A 234 3.76 -4.53 48.04
CA SER A 234 4.29 -5.37 49.12
C SER A 234 4.88 -4.60 50.31
N THR A 235 4.86 -3.26 50.29
CA THR A 235 5.55 -2.44 51.30
C THR A 235 4.81 -2.45 52.66
N ILE A 236 3.51 -2.18 52.65
CA ILE A 236 2.56 -2.27 53.78
C ILE A 236 1.21 -2.64 53.15
N ASP A 237 0.52 -3.65 53.66
CA ASP A 237 -0.90 -3.91 53.35
C ASP A 237 -1.81 -3.67 54.57
N PRO A 238 -3.15 -3.59 54.41
CA PRO A 238 -4.08 -3.35 55.52
C PRO A 238 -4.01 -4.41 56.64
N ILE A 239 -3.74 -5.67 56.29
CA ILE A 239 -3.63 -6.80 57.21
C ILE A 239 -2.33 -6.69 58.01
N GLN A 240 -1.23 -6.35 57.33
CA GLN A 240 0.07 -6.08 57.94
C GLN A 240 0.03 -4.84 58.83
N MET A 241 -0.74 -3.81 58.45
CA MET A 241 -0.97 -2.64 59.30
C MET A 241 -1.65 -3.07 60.61
N ASP A 242 -2.74 -3.83 60.54
CA ASP A 242 -3.43 -4.31 61.73
C ASP A 242 -2.54 -5.19 62.62
N GLN A 243 -1.69 -6.03 62.02
CA GLN A 243 -0.72 -6.84 62.76
C GLN A 243 0.35 -5.99 63.44
N GLN A 244 0.93 -5.01 62.73
CA GLN A 244 1.92 -4.11 63.31
C GLN A 244 1.34 -3.24 64.42
N VAL A 245 0.09 -2.77 64.26
CA VAL A 245 -0.63 -2.02 65.29
C VAL A 245 -0.86 -2.89 66.53
N LYS A 246 -1.23 -4.17 66.36
CA LYS A 246 -1.38 -5.11 67.50
C LYS A 246 -0.06 -5.37 68.22
N LEU A 247 1.01 -5.64 67.47
CA LEU A 247 2.33 -5.88 68.07
C LEU A 247 2.86 -4.66 68.83
N GLU A 248 2.69 -3.46 68.27
CA GLU A 248 3.10 -2.23 68.95
C GLU A 248 2.17 -1.91 70.13
N GLN A 249 0.89 -2.26 70.04
CA GLN A 249 -0.04 -2.18 71.17
C GLN A 249 0.42 -3.09 72.32
N ASP A 250 0.73 -4.36 72.05
CA ASP A 250 1.23 -5.31 73.06
C ASP A 250 2.52 -4.80 73.71
N ARG A 251 3.43 -4.23 72.90
CA ARG A 251 4.69 -3.65 73.38
C ARG A 251 4.48 -2.42 74.25
N ILE A 252 3.56 -1.52 73.87
CA ILE A 252 3.20 -0.33 74.64
C ILE A 252 2.49 -0.73 75.94
N GLU A 253 1.65 -1.77 75.91
CA GLU A 253 0.99 -2.33 77.09
C GLU A 253 2.00 -2.94 78.06
N GLN A 254 2.96 -3.74 77.57
CA GLN A 254 4.06 -4.27 78.38
C GLN A 254 4.90 -3.15 79.00
N TRP A 255 5.27 -2.13 78.22
CA TRP A 255 5.98 -0.96 78.72
C TRP A 255 5.19 -0.22 79.80
N ASN A 256 3.87 -0.02 79.61
CA ASN A 256 3.00 0.61 80.61
C ASN A 256 2.97 -0.20 81.92
N VAL A 257 2.84 -1.53 81.82
CA VAL A 257 2.88 -2.42 82.99
C VAL A 257 4.23 -2.36 83.71
N GLU A 258 5.35 -2.36 82.98
CA GLU A 258 6.68 -2.27 83.57
C GLU A 258 6.92 -0.93 84.28
N GLU A 259 6.54 0.20 83.68
CA GLU A 259 6.66 1.50 84.33
C GLU A 259 5.77 1.60 85.57
N LYS A 260 4.54 1.07 85.52
CA LYS A 260 3.68 0.98 86.71
C LYS A 260 4.28 0.08 87.79
N LYS A 261 4.95 -1.02 87.44
CA LYS A 261 5.67 -1.86 88.42
C LYS A 261 6.81 -1.08 89.07
N LYS A 262 7.60 -0.30 88.33
CA LYS A 262 8.63 0.58 88.91
C LYS A 262 8.03 1.61 89.88
N ILE A 263 6.86 2.15 89.56
CA ILE A 263 6.12 3.04 90.47
C ILE A 263 5.71 2.28 91.75
N ILE A 264 5.17 1.06 91.63
CA ILE A 264 4.79 0.21 92.78
C ILE A 264 6.01 -0.14 93.64
N GLU A 265 7.14 -0.51 93.05
CA GLU A 265 8.40 -0.78 93.75
C GLU A 265 8.92 0.48 94.47
N SER A 266 8.81 1.64 93.82
CA SER A 266 9.12 2.92 94.45
C SER A 266 8.18 3.25 95.61
N ILE A 267 6.91 2.83 95.57
CA ILE A 267 5.99 2.96 96.72
C ILE A 267 6.37 1.97 97.82
N ALA A 268 6.66 0.72 97.49
CA ALA A 268 7.01 -0.32 98.45
C ALA A 268 8.30 0.00 99.23
N THR A 269 9.31 0.56 98.57
CA THR A 269 10.56 1.00 99.22
C THR A 269 10.35 2.13 100.24
N LEU A 270 9.36 3.00 100.03
CA LEU A 270 8.97 4.02 101.02
C LEU A 270 8.42 3.37 102.29
N PHE A 271 7.58 2.34 102.17
CA PHE A 271 7.02 1.60 103.31
C PHE A 271 8.08 0.78 104.09
N ILE A 272 9.04 0.17 103.41
CA ILE A 272 10.17 -0.55 104.06
C ILE A 272 10.98 0.38 104.99
N THR A 273 11.15 1.64 104.58
CA THR A 273 11.87 2.64 105.39
C THR A 273 11.09 3.04 106.64
N SER A 274 9.75 3.11 106.51
CA SER A 274 8.84 3.35 107.63
C SER A 274 8.82 2.18 108.62
N GLU A 275 8.79 0.94 108.13
CA GLU A 275 8.85 -0.30 108.92
C GLU A 275 10.12 -0.36 109.79
N ARG A 276 11.29 -0.09 109.21
CA ARG A 276 12.56 -0.06 109.97
C ARG A 276 12.55 0.93 111.13
N SER A 277 11.92 2.08 110.94
CA SER A 277 11.79 3.12 111.97
C SER A 277 10.90 2.66 113.13
N LEU A 278 9.80 1.95 112.82
CA LEU A 278 8.94 1.29 113.81
C LEU A 278 9.66 0.17 114.56
N GLU A 279 10.41 -0.69 113.87
CA GLU A 279 11.18 -1.75 114.49
C GLU A 279 12.22 -1.22 115.49
N GLU A 280 12.91 -0.12 115.15
CA GLU A 280 13.86 0.52 116.09
C GLU A 280 13.16 1.03 117.35
N MET A 281 11.97 1.61 117.22
CA MET A 281 11.15 2.02 118.36
C MET A 281 10.75 0.82 119.22
N ILE A 282 10.29 -0.27 118.59
CA ILE A 282 9.88 -1.52 119.26
C ILE A 282 11.07 -2.17 120.00
N LYS A 283 12.24 -2.29 119.34
CA LYS A 283 13.45 -2.89 119.93
C LYS A 283 13.88 -2.18 121.21
N LYS A 284 13.92 -0.84 121.21
CA LYS A 284 14.29 -0.08 122.42
C LYS A 284 13.22 -0.15 123.51
N ASN A 285 11.95 -0.27 123.13
CA ASN A 285 10.87 -0.45 124.10
C ASN A 285 10.91 -1.81 124.82
N LYS A 286 11.48 -2.83 124.17
CA LYS A 286 11.55 -4.21 124.69
C LYS A 286 12.32 -4.33 126.01
N PHE A 287 13.34 -3.48 126.22
CA PHE A 287 14.08 -3.40 127.49
C PHE A 287 13.14 -3.07 128.65
N PHE A 288 12.25 -2.09 128.44
CA PHE A 288 11.28 -1.63 129.44
C PHE A 288 10.06 -2.55 129.62
N ALA A 289 9.82 -3.44 128.66
CA ALA A 289 8.75 -4.44 128.73
C ALA A 289 9.15 -5.70 129.53
N SER A 290 10.43 -5.92 129.81
CA SER A 290 10.94 -7.09 130.54
C SER A 290 11.04 -6.82 132.04
N SER A 291 10.13 -7.39 132.85
CA SER A 291 10.03 -7.06 134.28
C SER A 291 11.28 -7.41 135.09
N ASP A 292 12.02 -8.43 134.64
CA ASP A 292 13.08 -9.04 135.44
C ASP A 292 14.39 -8.22 135.41
N SER A 293 14.59 -7.39 134.39
CA SER A 293 15.77 -6.52 134.28
C SER A 293 15.66 -5.22 135.07
N ILE A 294 14.44 -4.85 135.48
CA ILE A 294 14.14 -3.60 136.19
C ILE A 294 13.98 -3.83 137.71
N LYS A 295 13.49 -5.01 138.12
CA LYS A 295 13.28 -5.39 139.53
C LYS A 295 14.55 -5.37 140.40
N SER A 296 15.74 -5.49 139.80
CA SER A 296 17.02 -5.55 140.52
C SER A 296 17.68 -4.18 140.77
N ARG A 297 17.06 -3.09 140.33
CA ARG A 297 17.60 -1.72 140.45
C ARG A 297 16.84 -0.91 141.50
N VAL A 298 17.53 0.03 142.15
CA VAL A 298 16.94 0.95 143.14
C VAL A 298 15.98 1.90 142.43
N PHE A 299 14.80 2.17 143.01
CA PHE A 299 13.73 2.92 142.35
C PHE A 299 14.17 4.31 141.89
N GLU A 300 14.92 5.06 142.71
CA GLU A 300 15.45 6.38 142.32
C GLU A 300 16.35 6.34 141.08
N ASP A 301 17.11 5.25 140.87
CA ASP A 301 18.01 5.09 139.72
C ASP A 301 17.25 4.77 138.42
N VAL A 302 16.01 4.27 138.50
CA VAL A 302 15.23 3.85 137.32
C VAL A 302 14.33 4.98 136.81
N ILE A 303 13.88 5.90 137.66
CA ILE A 303 13.01 7.03 137.27
C ILE A 303 13.57 7.84 136.09
N PRO A 304 14.86 8.28 136.09
CA PRO A 304 15.42 9.03 134.98
C PRO A 304 15.42 8.23 133.67
N HIS A 305 15.62 6.90 133.75
CA HIS A 305 15.57 6.02 132.59
C HIS A 305 14.16 5.92 131.99
N PHE A 306 13.10 5.83 132.81
CA PHE A 306 11.72 5.88 132.31
C PHE A 306 11.37 7.24 131.70
N GLN A 307 11.73 8.34 132.35
CA GLN A 307 11.46 9.69 131.83
C GLN A 307 12.18 9.98 130.51
N ASN A 308 13.45 9.58 130.41
CA ASN A 308 14.23 9.68 129.17
C ASN A 308 13.64 8.78 128.06
N HIS A 309 13.15 7.59 128.40
CA HIS A 309 12.51 6.71 127.42
C HIS A 309 11.14 7.22 126.96
N PHE A 310 10.33 7.81 127.85
CA PHE A 310 9.11 8.51 127.46
C PHE A 310 9.40 9.69 126.52
N HIS A 311 10.47 10.47 126.77
CA HIS A 311 10.93 11.50 125.83
C HIS A 311 11.37 10.91 124.49
N TYR A 312 12.12 9.81 124.50
CA TYR A 312 12.53 9.10 123.29
C TYR A 312 11.32 8.62 122.46
N LEU A 313 10.33 7.99 123.09
CA LEU A 313 9.11 7.53 122.42
C LEU A 313 8.29 8.69 121.86
N ARG A 314 8.20 9.81 122.60
CA ARG A 314 7.48 11.01 122.14
C ARG A 314 8.18 11.67 120.95
N ASP A 315 9.51 11.83 120.98
CA ASP A 315 10.28 12.45 119.90
C ASP A 315 10.33 11.56 118.65
N LYS A 316 10.59 10.25 118.81
CA LYS A 316 10.55 9.30 117.70
C LYS A 316 9.14 9.10 117.14
N GLY A 317 8.12 9.09 117.99
CA GLY A 317 6.73 9.04 117.56
C GLY A 317 6.32 10.24 116.72
N LYS A 318 6.75 11.46 117.11
CA LYS A 318 6.54 12.67 116.31
C LYS A 318 7.26 12.60 114.96
N LYS A 319 8.55 12.23 114.95
CA LYS A 319 9.33 12.05 113.72
C LYS A 319 8.75 10.98 112.80
N PHE A 320 8.18 9.92 113.36
CA PHE A 320 7.49 8.88 112.61
C PHE A 320 6.22 9.41 111.93
N LEU A 321 5.39 10.18 112.66
CA LEU A 321 4.19 10.81 112.09
C LEU A 321 4.53 11.80 110.96
N GLU A 322 5.55 12.64 111.16
CA GLU A 322 6.05 13.57 110.12
C GLU A 322 6.57 12.81 108.89
N ALA A 323 7.28 11.69 109.08
CA ALA A 323 7.73 10.83 107.98
C ALA A 323 6.55 10.17 107.24
N LEU A 324 5.47 9.81 107.94
CA LEU A 324 4.27 9.20 107.36
C LEU A 324 3.48 10.20 106.51
N GLU A 325 3.43 11.46 106.94
CA GLU A 325 2.83 12.56 106.16
C GLU A 325 3.65 12.86 104.90
N GLY A 326 4.98 12.89 105.00
CA GLY A 326 5.88 12.97 103.85
C GLY A 326 5.73 11.78 102.89
N LEU A 327 5.47 10.59 103.41
CA LEU A 327 5.22 9.38 102.63
C LEU A 327 3.89 9.46 101.88
N ASN A 328 2.85 10.02 102.49
CA ASN A 328 1.55 10.23 101.86
C ASN A 328 1.62 11.24 100.69
N ASN A 329 2.36 12.33 100.86
CA ASN A 329 2.58 13.30 99.77
C ASN A 329 3.31 12.66 98.59
N ARG A 330 4.37 11.88 98.87
CA ARG A 330 5.14 11.19 97.83
C ARG A 330 4.36 10.08 97.14
N PHE A 331 3.44 9.43 97.84
CA PHE A 331 2.47 8.50 97.24
C PHE A 331 1.54 9.21 96.25
N ASN A 332 1.00 10.38 96.60
CA ASN A 332 0.14 11.15 95.70
C ASN A 332 0.87 11.61 94.44
N GLU A 333 2.12 12.07 94.55
CA GLU A 333 2.97 12.39 93.39
C GLU A 333 3.20 11.18 92.48
N LEU A 334 3.50 10.01 93.06
CA LEU A 334 3.68 8.77 92.29
C LEU A 334 2.37 8.29 91.66
N ARG A 335 1.22 8.56 92.28
CA ARG A 335 -0.12 8.25 91.74
C ARG A 335 -0.44 9.10 90.51
N GLU A 336 -0.16 10.40 90.54
CA GLU A 336 -0.32 11.28 89.37
C GLU A 336 0.62 10.88 88.22
N ARG A 337 1.85 10.47 88.56
CA ARG A 337 2.81 9.96 87.58
C ARG A 337 2.29 8.71 86.86
N ALA A 338 1.57 7.82 87.55
CA ALA A 338 0.96 6.64 86.93
C ALA A 338 -0.12 7.01 85.90
N SER A 339 -0.92 8.06 86.14
CA SER A 339 -1.90 8.54 85.15
C SER A 339 -1.24 9.17 83.92
N LEU A 340 -0.09 9.83 84.08
CA LEU A 340 0.66 10.38 82.95
C LEU A 340 1.22 9.27 82.03
N VAL A 341 1.65 8.14 82.59
CA VAL A 341 2.10 6.97 81.81
C VAL A 341 0.97 6.41 80.95
N ASP A 342 -0.27 6.39 81.44
CA ASP A 342 -1.44 5.95 80.67
C ASP A 342 -1.77 6.89 79.50
N GLU A 343 -1.65 8.20 79.69
CA GLU A 343 -1.84 9.16 78.60
C GLU A 343 -0.72 9.08 77.56
N GLU A 344 0.53 8.91 78.00
CA GLU A 344 1.69 8.76 77.12
C GLU A 344 1.59 7.49 76.27
N ALA A 345 1.13 6.37 76.86
CA ALA A 345 0.87 5.12 76.14
C ALA A 345 -0.18 5.30 75.03
N LYS A 346 -1.30 5.99 75.33
CA LYS A 346 -2.35 6.30 74.34
C LYS A 346 -1.83 7.19 73.22
N PHE A 347 -1.03 8.20 73.55
CA PHE A 347 -0.45 9.11 72.56
C PHE A 347 0.55 8.40 71.64
N LYS A 348 1.42 7.55 72.19
CA LYS A 348 2.36 6.71 71.40
C LYS A 348 1.62 5.80 70.42
N LEU A 349 0.55 5.13 70.87
CA LEU A 349 -0.24 4.26 69.99
C LEU A 349 -0.96 5.06 68.89
N LYS A 350 -1.53 6.22 69.23
CA LYS A 350 -2.22 7.08 68.27
C LYS A 350 -1.28 7.64 67.20
N SER A 351 -0.13 8.19 67.61
CA SER A 351 0.88 8.71 66.69
C SER A 351 1.47 7.62 65.77
N PHE A 352 1.65 6.40 66.28
CA PHE A 352 2.06 5.25 65.47
C PHE A 352 1.01 4.89 64.41
N ARG A 353 -0.28 4.85 64.77
CA ARG A 353 -1.38 4.61 63.82
C ARG A 353 -1.46 5.69 62.74
N GLU A 354 -1.33 6.95 63.11
CA GLU A 354 -1.35 8.07 62.15
C GLU A 354 -0.17 7.99 61.17
N SER A 355 1.03 7.67 61.65
CA SER A 355 2.22 7.44 60.81
C SER A 355 2.05 6.29 59.81
N LEU A 356 1.46 5.16 60.24
CA LEU A 356 1.15 4.03 59.36
C LEU A 356 0.08 4.37 58.32
N ASN A 357 -0.98 5.08 58.71
CA ASN A 357 -2.01 5.53 57.78
C ASN A 357 -1.46 6.47 56.71
N LEU A 358 -0.58 7.41 57.07
CA LEU A 358 0.08 8.27 56.09
C LEU A 358 0.88 7.45 55.07
N LYS A 359 1.63 6.44 55.52
CA LYS A 359 2.36 5.53 54.62
C LYS A 359 1.44 4.74 53.68
N LEU A 360 0.27 4.31 54.15
CA LEU A 360 -0.73 3.64 53.32
C LEU A 360 -1.30 4.56 52.23
N ILE A 361 -1.64 5.80 52.60
CA ILE A 361 -2.14 6.81 51.66
C ILE A 361 -1.09 7.12 50.58
N ASP A 362 0.16 7.34 50.99
CA ASP A 362 1.27 7.59 50.06
C ASP A 362 1.50 6.41 49.11
N ARG A 363 1.43 5.17 49.63
CA ARG A 363 1.49 3.94 48.81
C ARG A 363 0.38 3.91 47.76
N ASP A 364 -0.87 4.14 48.17
CA ASP A 364 -2.02 4.07 47.26
C ASP A 364 -1.96 5.14 46.17
N LYS A 365 -1.50 6.34 46.52
CA LYS A 365 -1.25 7.40 45.56
C LYS A 365 -0.19 6.99 44.52
N LEU A 366 0.95 6.44 44.97
CA LEU A 366 2.01 5.98 44.08
C LEU A 366 1.57 4.82 43.16
N LEU A 367 0.77 3.89 43.68
CA LEU A 367 0.19 2.81 42.87
C LEU A 367 -0.70 3.37 41.76
N THR A 368 -1.58 4.31 42.10
CA THR A 368 -2.48 4.95 41.14
C THR A 368 -1.69 5.72 40.06
N GLU A 369 -0.63 6.43 40.45
CA GLU A 369 0.27 7.12 39.53
C GLU A 369 0.98 6.15 38.57
N PHE A 370 1.52 5.03 39.08
CA PHE A 370 2.16 4.01 38.24
C PHE A 370 1.19 3.31 37.29
N GLU A 371 -0.04 3.02 37.73
CA GLU A 371 -1.07 2.43 36.87
C GLU A 371 -1.48 3.38 35.75
N SER A 372 -1.71 4.66 36.07
CA SER A 372 -2.07 5.68 35.08
C SER A 372 -0.95 5.90 34.06
N GLU A 373 0.31 5.98 34.51
CA GLU A 373 1.45 6.17 33.61
C GLU A 373 1.67 4.94 32.71
N LYS A 374 1.53 3.73 33.27
CA LYS A 374 1.56 2.47 32.51
C LYS A 374 0.51 2.46 31.41
N GLU A 375 -0.75 2.77 31.73
CA GLU A 375 -1.84 2.79 30.74
C GLU A 375 -1.55 3.80 29.63
N LYS A 376 -1.15 5.02 29.99
CA LYS A 376 -0.84 6.07 29.01
C LYS A 376 0.27 5.66 28.04
N GLN A 377 1.40 5.16 28.55
CA GLN A 377 2.53 4.77 27.70
C GLN A 377 2.19 3.54 26.83
N ILE A 378 1.43 2.58 27.36
CA ILE A 378 0.92 1.43 26.59
C ILE A 378 0.00 1.90 25.47
N SER A 379 -0.94 2.82 25.75
CA SER A 379 -1.83 3.39 24.74
C SER A 379 -1.08 4.13 23.64
N GLU A 380 -0.05 4.91 23.98
CA GLU A 380 0.79 5.62 23.01
C GLU A 380 1.55 4.64 22.09
N LEU A 381 2.12 3.57 22.64
CA LEU A 381 2.80 2.54 21.85
C LEU A 381 1.83 1.75 20.96
N HIS A 382 0.64 1.41 21.45
CA HIS A 382 -0.40 0.78 20.64
C HIS A 382 -0.88 1.68 19.50
N ALA A 383 -1.06 2.98 19.76
CA ALA A 383 -1.43 3.94 18.72
C ALA A 383 -0.36 4.03 17.63
N LYS A 384 0.92 4.10 18.00
CA LYS A 384 2.04 4.09 17.04
C LYS A 384 2.09 2.80 16.23
N LYS A 385 1.93 1.65 16.88
CA LYS A 385 1.89 0.34 16.21
C LYS A 385 0.77 0.29 15.17
N LYS A 386 -0.44 0.67 15.57
CA LYS A 386 -1.60 0.69 14.67
C LYS A 386 -1.39 1.64 13.49
N GLN A 387 -0.83 2.83 13.74
CA GLN A 387 -0.54 3.79 12.67
C GLN A 387 0.45 3.23 11.63
N ILE A 388 1.48 2.51 12.07
CA ILE A 388 2.43 1.84 11.17
C ILE A 388 1.73 0.74 10.36
N GLU A 389 0.92 -0.09 11.01
CA GLU A 389 0.16 -1.18 10.34
C GLU A 389 -0.81 -0.60 9.29
N ASP A 390 -1.55 0.45 9.62
CA ASP A 390 -2.50 1.11 8.72
C ASP A 390 -1.78 1.70 7.49
N LEU A 391 -0.67 2.43 7.70
CA LEU A 391 0.13 3.01 6.60
C LEU A 391 0.77 1.92 5.72
N TYR A 392 1.25 0.84 6.33
CA TYR A 392 1.78 -0.29 5.58
C TYR A 392 0.69 -0.98 4.74
N GLY A 393 -0.53 -1.13 5.26
CA GLY A 393 -1.67 -1.63 4.50
C GLY A 393 -2.01 -0.75 3.29
N VAL A 394 -1.91 0.57 3.41
CA VAL A 394 -2.06 1.51 2.29
C VAL A 394 -0.97 1.29 1.23
N ILE A 395 0.29 1.16 1.65
CA ILE A 395 1.43 0.88 0.75
C ILE A 395 1.20 -0.43 -0.02
N GLN A 396 0.81 -1.52 0.67
CA GLN A 396 0.53 -2.80 0.03
C GLN A 396 -0.56 -2.65 -1.04
N LYS A 397 -1.66 -1.94 -0.74
CA LYS A 397 -2.75 -1.72 -1.68
C LYS A 397 -2.31 -0.96 -2.94
N ILE A 398 -1.49 0.08 -2.78
CA ILE A 398 -0.93 0.84 -3.91
C ILE A 398 -0.11 -0.10 -4.80
N ILE A 399 0.84 -0.83 -4.20
CA ILE A 399 1.75 -1.70 -4.93
C ILE A 399 0.99 -2.84 -5.63
N THR A 400 0.02 -3.49 -4.97
CA THR A 400 -0.78 -4.55 -5.59
C THR A 400 -1.58 -4.03 -6.80
N THR A 401 -2.12 -2.81 -6.69
CA THR A 401 -2.85 -2.19 -7.81
C THR A 401 -1.92 -1.94 -9.00
N LYS A 402 -0.73 -1.38 -8.76
CA LYS A 402 0.26 -1.09 -9.81
C LYS A 402 0.89 -2.35 -10.42
N HIS A 403 1.11 -3.39 -9.60
CA HIS A 403 1.51 -4.72 -10.06
C HIS A 403 0.49 -5.28 -11.06
N ASN A 404 -0.80 -5.30 -10.67
CA ASN A 404 -1.86 -5.85 -11.51
C ASN A 404 -2.06 -5.04 -12.79
N LEU A 405 -1.93 -3.72 -12.72
CA LEU A 405 -1.96 -2.84 -13.88
C LEU A 405 -0.84 -3.20 -14.87
N SER A 406 0.39 -3.39 -14.40
CA SER A 406 1.55 -3.70 -15.27
C SER A 406 1.36 -5.06 -16.00
N LEU A 407 0.78 -6.05 -15.33
CA LEU A 407 0.45 -7.33 -15.95
C LEU A 407 -0.71 -7.22 -16.94
N TYR A 408 -1.72 -6.41 -16.63
CA TYR A 408 -2.84 -6.13 -17.52
C TYR A 408 -2.36 -5.41 -18.79
N GLU A 409 -1.51 -4.39 -18.68
CA GLU A 409 -0.90 -3.68 -19.81
C GLU A 409 -0.16 -4.65 -20.74
N ALA A 410 0.64 -5.57 -20.19
CA ALA A 410 1.30 -6.62 -20.96
C ALA A 410 0.31 -7.51 -21.72
N GLN A 411 -0.78 -7.93 -21.06
CA GLN A 411 -1.84 -8.72 -21.70
C GLN A 411 -2.58 -7.94 -22.78
N GLN A 412 -2.82 -6.65 -22.60
CA GLN A 412 -3.44 -5.81 -23.61
C GLN A 412 -2.55 -5.66 -24.83
N LEU A 413 -1.23 -5.46 -24.65
CA LEU A 413 -0.30 -5.41 -25.77
C LEU A 413 -0.25 -6.75 -26.52
N ILE A 414 -0.33 -7.89 -25.83
CA ILE A 414 -0.42 -9.21 -26.47
C ILE A 414 -1.67 -9.32 -27.38
N LYS A 415 -2.77 -8.63 -27.09
CA LYS A 415 -3.95 -8.61 -27.97
C LYS A 415 -3.73 -7.89 -29.31
N TRP A 416 -2.61 -7.18 -29.46
CA TRP A 416 -2.13 -6.64 -30.75
C TRP A 416 -1.37 -7.69 -31.58
N SER A 417 -1.42 -8.96 -31.17
CA SER A 417 -0.91 -10.09 -31.92
C SER A 417 -2.03 -11.09 -32.24
N LEU A 418 -1.82 -11.86 -33.31
CA LEU A 418 -2.65 -12.98 -33.72
C LEU A 418 -2.09 -14.26 -33.13
N ASN A 419 -2.95 -15.10 -32.58
CA ASN A 419 -2.56 -16.45 -32.19
C ASN A 419 -2.30 -17.28 -33.44
N ASP A 420 -1.21 -18.05 -33.40
CA ASP A 420 -0.85 -18.96 -34.47
C ASP A 420 -1.96 -20.01 -34.61
N ASN A 421 -2.46 -20.17 -35.83
CA ASN A 421 -3.39 -21.23 -36.18
C ASN A 421 -2.72 -22.20 -37.16
N LYS A 422 -3.46 -23.19 -37.66
CA LYS A 422 -2.94 -24.17 -38.63
C LYS A 422 -2.76 -23.62 -40.06
N SER A 423 -2.88 -22.31 -40.27
CA SER A 423 -2.66 -21.72 -41.59
C SER A 423 -1.18 -21.78 -41.96
N ASP A 424 -0.91 -22.17 -43.20
CA ASP A 424 0.45 -22.14 -43.78
C ASP A 424 1.10 -20.76 -43.68
N LEU A 425 0.32 -19.69 -43.58
CA LEU A 425 0.82 -18.33 -43.38
C LEU A 425 1.68 -18.18 -42.12
N PHE A 426 1.31 -18.85 -41.03
CA PHE A 426 2.00 -18.77 -39.74
C PHE A 426 3.05 -19.88 -39.56
N SER A 427 3.23 -20.75 -40.56
CA SER A 427 4.28 -21.77 -40.54
C SER A 427 5.69 -21.17 -40.66
N ARG A 428 5.79 -19.93 -41.13
CA ARG A 428 7.05 -19.19 -41.31
C ARG A 428 7.12 -18.04 -40.31
N PRO A 429 8.29 -17.77 -39.73
CA PRO A 429 8.45 -16.72 -38.73
C PRO A 429 8.26 -15.31 -39.30
N ILE A 430 8.46 -15.14 -40.61
CA ILE A 430 8.34 -13.86 -41.32
C ILE A 430 7.69 -14.15 -42.68
N GLN A 431 6.60 -13.44 -43.01
CA GLN A 431 5.91 -13.60 -44.28
C GLN A 431 5.22 -12.30 -44.71
N TRP A 432 5.49 -11.86 -45.94
CA TRP A 432 4.74 -10.77 -46.57
C TRP A 432 3.39 -11.26 -47.07
N ILE A 433 2.36 -10.45 -46.82
CA ILE A 433 0.98 -10.58 -47.28
C ILE A 433 0.65 -9.26 -47.97
N TYR A 434 0.02 -9.31 -49.12
CA TYR A 434 -0.36 -8.09 -49.83
C TYR A 434 -1.87 -7.95 -49.88
N MET A 435 -2.34 -6.78 -49.48
CA MET A 435 -3.75 -6.42 -49.55
C MET A 435 -4.01 -5.65 -50.85
N PRO A 436 -4.80 -6.20 -51.79
CA PRO A 436 -5.13 -5.48 -53.01
C PRO A 436 -6.16 -4.40 -52.75
N PHE A 437 -6.03 -3.29 -53.45
CA PHE A 437 -7.01 -2.21 -53.46
C PHE A 437 -6.92 -1.43 -54.77
N TYR A 438 -7.93 -0.62 -55.07
CA TYR A 438 -7.92 0.27 -56.22
C TYR A 438 -7.84 1.72 -55.77
N VAL A 439 -7.05 2.50 -56.50
CA VAL A 439 -6.89 3.93 -56.30
C VAL A 439 -7.23 4.67 -57.57
N MET A 440 -7.82 5.86 -57.43
CA MET A 440 -8.07 6.79 -58.51
C MET A 440 -7.64 8.20 -58.09
N PHE A 441 -6.89 8.86 -58.96
CA PHE A 441 -6.58 10.28 -58.82
C PHE A 441 -7.49 11.06 -59.76
N ILE A 442 -8.20 12.03 -59.19
CA ILE A 442 -9.23 12.83 -59.87
C ILE A 442 -8.82 14.29 -59.74
N GLU A 443 -8.81 15.00 -60.86
CA GLU A 443 -8.59 16.44 -60.92
C GLU A 443 -9.93 17.15 -61.14
N ASN A 444 -10.20 18.19 -60.36
CA ASN A 444 -11.29 19.11 -60.67
C ASN A 444 -10.78 20.14 -61.69
N GLU A 445 -11.36 20.16 -62.88
CA GLU A 445 -10.92 21.04 -63.98
C GLU A 445 -11.10 22.53 -63.68
N GLU A 446 -12.00 22.91 -62.77
CA GLU A 446 -12.23 24.31 -62.39
C GLU A 446 -11.24 24.80 -61.32
N THR A 447 -10.94 23.97 -60.32
CA THR A 447 -10.07 24.36 -59.19
C THR A 447 -8.61 23.92 -59.38
N MET A 448 -8.34 23.02 -60.32
CA MET A 448 -7.06 22.32 -60.49
C MET A 448 -6.61 21.55 -59.23
N GLU A 449 -7.56 21.24 -58.33
CA GLU A 449 -7.28 20.44 -57.15
C GLU A 449 -7.33 18.96 -57.50
N GLU A 450 -6.28 18.24 -57.12
CA GLU A 450 -6.17 16.80 -57.28
C GLU A 450 -6.51 16.08 -55.97
N ASN A 451 -7.51 15.20 -56.05
CA ASN A 451 -7.94 14.36 -54.93
C ASN A 451 -7.70 12.89 -55.24
N MET A 452 -7.34 12.13 -54.20
CA MET A 452 -7.22 10.68 -54.28
C MET A 452 -8.45 10.01 -53.67
N ASP A 453 -9.09 9.11 -54.43
CA ASP A 453 -10.09 8.18 -53.88
C ASP A 453 -9.60 6.73 -53.93
N VAL A 454 -10.09 5.94 -52.98
CA VAL A 454 -9.64 4.57 -52.75
C VAL A 454 -10.82 3.65 -52.45
N VAL A 455 -10.77 2.45 -53.01
CA VAL A 455 -11.66 1.33 -52.66
C VAL A 455 -10.81 0.20 -52.09
N PHE A 456 -11.03 -0.07 -50.81
CA PHE A 456 -10.42 -1.18 -50.08
C PHE A 456 -11.18 -2.49 -50.28
N PRO A 457 -10.60 -3.63 -49.85
CA PRO A 457 -11.34 -4.89 -49.82
C PRO A 457 -12.70 -4.77 -49.12
N GLY A 458 -13.69 -5.50 -49.63
CA GLY A 458 -15.09 -5.35 -49.23
C GLY A 458 -15.94 -6.60 -49.42
N TYR A 459 -17.16 -6.53 -48.89
CA TYR A 459 -18.20 -7.50 -49.15
C TYR A 459 -19.05 -7.07 -50.35
N ILE A 460 -19.29 -8.01 -51.27
CA ILE A 460 -20.31 -7.86 -52.29
C ILE A 460 -21.65 -8.30 -51.70
N THR A 461 -22.66 -7.45 -51.82
CA THR A 461 -24.04 -7.78 -51.45
C THR A 461 -24.81 -8.31 -52.66
N ASN A 462 -25.96 -8.94 -52.39
CA ASN A 462 -26.87 -9.38 -53.46
C ASN A 462 -27.91 -8.29 -53.81
N ASP A 463 -27.75 -7.06 -53.31
CA ASP A 463 -28.62 -5.92 -53.61
C ASP A 463 -27.97 -5.01 -54.67
N PRO A 464 -28.53 -4.93 -55.90
CA PRO A 464 -28.04 -4.04 -56.95
C PRO A 464 -28.03 -2.55 -56.57
N SER A 465 -28.78 -2.15 -55.54
CA SER A 465 -28.84 -0.76 -55.04
C SER A 465 -27.70 -0.44 -54.08
N ASN A 466 -27.12 -1.46 -53.43
CA ASN A 466 -26.01 -1.32 -52.50
C ASN A 466 -25.02 -2.49 -52.66
N ILE A 467 -24.30 -2.51 -53.78
CA ILE A 467 -23.53 -3.66 -54.26
C ILE A 467 -22.31 -3.96 -53.38
N TYR A 468 -21.82 -2.97 -52.63
CA TYR A 468 -20.58 -3.03 -51.87
C TYR A 468 -20.78 -2.54 -50.45
N ASP A 469 -20.32 -3.34 -49.49
CA ASP A 469 -20.17 -2.95 -48.09
C ASP A 469 -18.70 -3.07 -47.69
N ASN A 470 -18.20 -2.13 -46.88
CA ASN A 470 -16.88 -2.27 -46.25
C ASN A 470 -16.85 -3.52 -45.34
N ILE A 471 -15.69 -4.20 -45.23
CA ILE A 471 -15.59 -5.42 -44.41
C ILE A 471 -15.82 -5.12 -42.93
N SER A 472 -15.35 -3.97 -42.46
CA SER A 472 -15.52 -3.48 -41.10
C SER A 472 -15.38 -1.96 -41.03
N GLU A 473 -15.80 -1.40 -39.91
CA GLU A 473 -15.60 0.02 -39.59
C GLU A 473 -14.10 0.40 -39.56
N SER A 474 -13.21 -0.51 -39.18
CA SER A 474 -11.76 -0.27 -39.22
C SER A 474 -11.22 0.04 -40.61
N PHE A 475 -11.84 -0.51 -41.67
CA PHE A 475 -11.47 -0.19 -43.05
C PHE A 475 -11.98 1.18 -43.51
N ILE A 476 -13.14 1.61 -42.99
CA ILE A 476 -13.64 2.98 -43.19
C ILE A 476 -12.66 3.96 -42.51
N ASN A 477 -12.27 3.68 -41.28
CA ASN A 477 -11.30 4.49 -40.55
C ASN A 477 -9.93 4.50 -41.24
N LEU A 478 -9.46 3.38 -41.78
CA LEU A 478 -8.22 3.32 -42.55
C LEU A 478 -8.28 4.22 -43.79
N LYS A 479 -9.42 4.27 -44.50
CA LYS A 479 -9.60 5.19 -45.63
C LYS A 479 -9.45 6.64 -45.21
N ASN A 480 -10.11 7.04 -44.13
CA ASN A 480 -10.02 8.41 -43.62
C ASN A 480 -8.59 8.76 -43.19
N ILE A 481 -7.92 7.88 -42.45
CA ILE A 481 -6.52 8.05 -42.02
C ILE A 481 -5.59 8.15 -43.23
N LEU A 482 -5.81 7.33 -44.26
CA LEU A 482 -4.99 7.36 -45.47
C LEU A 482 -5.12 8.69 -46.20
N ILE A 483 -6.36 9.16 -46.41
CA ILE A 483 -6.62 10.43 -47.12
C ILE A 483 -5.95 11.58 -46.36
N GLU A 484 -6.16 11.67 -45.05
CA GLU A 484 -5.49 12.67 -44.19
C GLU A 484 -3.96 12.56 -44.29
N ARG A 485 -3.42 11.33 -44.27
CA ARG A 485 -1.98 11.11 -44.33
C ARG A 485 -1.36 11.50 -45.67
N ILE A 486 -2.09 11.33 -46.77
CA ILE A 486 -1.63 11.70 -48.11
C ILE A 486 -1.59 13.23 -48.28
N GLU A 487 -2.54 13.94 -47.69
CA GLU A 487 -2.49 15.41 -47.68
C GLU A 487 -1.34 15.95 -46.81
N ASP A 488 -1.07 15.31 -45.67
CA ASP A 488 -0.07 15.78 -44.70
C ASP A 488 1.37 15.33 -45.00
N ASP A 489 1.57 14.22 -45.73
CA ASP A 489 2.87 13.57 -45.92
C ASP A 489 3.18 13.37 -47.41
N ILE A 490 3.93 14.33 -47.97
CA ILE A 490 4.33 14.35 -49.38
C ILE A 490 5.01 13.04 -49.80
N ALA A 491 5.82 12.43 -48.93
CA ALA A 491 6.51 11.18 -49.28
C ALA A 491 5.53 10.01 -49.44
N VAL A 492 4.49 9.96 -48.60
CA VAL A 492 3.40 8.98 -48.74
C VAL A 492 2.62 9.28 -50.02
N ARG A 493 2.21 10.53 -50.27
CA ARG A 493 1.50 10.94 -51.48
C ARG A 493 2.23 10.53 -52.75
N SER A 494 3.51 10.90 -52.86
CA SER A 494 4.34 10.54 -54.01
C SER A 494 4.44 9.03 -54.24
N ASN A 495 4.51 8.21 -53.19
CA ASN A 495 4.51 6.75 -53.33
C ASN A 495 3.23 6.24 -54.02
N PHE A 496 2.07 6.77 -53.65
CA PHE A 496 0.78 6.42 -54.26
C PHE A 496 0.67 6.94 -55.71
N GLU A 497 1.08 8.18 -55.97
CA GLU A 497 1.06 8.78 -57.31
C GLU A 497 1.97 8.02 -58.27
N PHE A 498 3.26 7.85 -57.94
CA PHE A 498 4.21 7.12 -58.79
C PHE A 498 3.79 5.66 -59.02
N SER A 499 3.26 5.00 -57.98
CA SER A 499 2.76 3.63 -58.10
C SER A 499 1.53 3.55 -59.00
N SER A 500 0.63 4.54 -58.90
CA SER A 500 -0.55 4.64 -59.76
C SER A 500 -0.16 4.92 -61.22
N GLU A 501 0.80 5.81 -61.47
CA GLU A 501 1.24 6.13 -62.83
C GLU A 501 1.93 4.95 -63.52
N ARG A 502 2.78 4.22 -62.78
CA ARG A 502 3.59 3.11 -63.32
C ARG A 502 2.74 2.04 -63.99
N LYS A 503 1.54 1.77 -63.47
CA LYS A 503 0.58 0.82 -64.05
C LYS A 503 -0.82 1.41 -64.13
N ASN A 504 -0.91 2.59 -64.72
CA ASN A 504 -2.18 3.27 -64.98
C ASN A 504 -3.04 2.48 -65.96
N LEU A 505 -4.15 1.93 -65.46
CA LEU A 505 -5.08 1.10 -66.22
C LEU A 505 -5.84 1.91 -67.26
N VAL A 506 -6.03 3.22 -67.05
CA VAL A 506 -6.66 4.10 -68.03
C VAL A 506 -5.81 4.24 -69.31
N LYS A 507 -4.48 4.14 -69.18
CA LYS A 507 -3.55 4.16 -70.33
C LYS A 507 -3.43 2.81 -71.04
N ASP A 508 -4.07 1.73 -70.54
CA ASP A 508 -4.11 0.43 -71.22
C ASP A 508 -5.02 0.51 -72.47
N PRO A 509 -4.52 0.24 -73.69
CA PRO A 509 -5.33 0.25 -74.91
C PRO A 509 -6.55 -0.68 -74.86
N ASN A 510 -6.51 -1.72 -74.03
CA ASN A 510 -7.62 -2.66 -73.85
C ASN A 510 -8.58 -2.27 -72.72
N PHE A 511 -8.36 -1.17 -72.02
CA PHE A 511 -9.14 -0.79 -70.83
C PHE A 511 -10.65 -0.76 -71.09
N LYS A 512 -11.10 0.01 -72.10
CA LYS A 512 -12.53 0.13 -72.46
C LYS A 512 -13.14 -1.24 -72.79
N LYS A 513 -12.40 -2.10 -73.49
CA LYS A 513 -12.83 -3.48 -73.81
C LYS A 513 -12.95 -4.34 -72.55
N ARG A 514 -12.01 -4.22 -71.60
CA ARG A 514 -12.03 -4.95 -70.32
C ARG A 514 -13.22 -4.51 -69.45
N ILE A 515 -13.50 -3.21 -69.40
CA ILE A 515 -14.69 -2.67 -68.71
C ILE A 515 -15.98 -3.21 -69.36
N GLN A 516 -16.08 -3.20 -70.69
CA GLN A 516 -17.26 -3.73 -71.38
C GLN A 516 -17.50 -5.22 -71.12
N LEU A 517 -16.43 -6.04 -71.10
CA LEU A 517 -16.51 -7.45 -70.71
C LEU A 517 -16.91 -7.63 -69.25
N GLY A 518 -16.47 -6.74 -68.37
CA GLY A 518 -16.83 -6.77 -66.95
C GLY A 518 -18.29 -6.37 -66.71
N ILE A 519 -18.84 -5.40 -67.44
CA ILE A 519 -20.27 -5.04 -67.40
C ILE A 519 -21.12 -6.29 -67.69
N ALA A 520 -20.81 -7.01 -68.76
CA ALA A 520 -21.55 -8.24 -69.12
C ALA A 520 -21.54 -9.27 -67.99
N LYS A 521 -20.36 -9.53 -67.41
CA LYS A 521 -20.20 -10.46 -66.28
C LYS A 521 -20.90 -10.00 -65.00
N LEU A 522 -20.89 -8.70 -64.70
CA LEU A 522 -21.60 -8.16 -63.53
C LEU A 522 -23.12 -8.26 -63.69
N LYS A 523 -23.65 -8.09 -64.91
CA LYS A 523 -25.08 -8.31 -65.22
C LYS A 523 -25.46 -9.78 -65.12
N GLU A 524 -24.64 -10.70 -65.65
CA GLU A 524 -24.85 -12.15 -65.50
C GLU A 524 -24.93 -12.57 -64.03
N LYS A 525 -24.16 -11.92 -63.16
CA LYS A 525 -24.16 -12.15 -61.71
C LYS A 525 -25.26 -11.37 -60.96
N ALA A 526 -26.11 -10.64 -61.67
CA ALA A 526 -27.15 -9.77 -61.11
C ALA A 526 -26.61 -8.74 -60.09
N LEU A 527 -25.35 -8.29 -60.26
CA LEU A 527 -24.72 -7.32 -59.37
C LEU A 527 -24.98 -5.88 -59.80
N ILE A 528 -25.18 -5.62 -61.10
CA ILE A 528 -25.53 -4.29 -61.61
C ILE A 528 -26.84 -4.35 -62.40
N ASN A 529 -27.62 -3.27 -62.34
CA ASN A 529 -28.81 -3.06 -63.16
C ASN A 529 -28.49 -2.14 -64.35
N ASP A 530 -29.49 -1.87 -65.20
CA ASP A 530 -29.32 -1.00 -66.38
C ASP A 530 -28.89 0.44 -66.02
N ASN A 531 -29.28 0.94 -64.84
CA ASN A 531 -28.80 2.24 -64.37
C ASN A 531 -27.30 2.20 -64.03
N GLY A 532 -26.84 1.17 -63.32
CA GLY A 532 -25.42 0.97 -63.03
C GLY A 532 -24.58 0.84 -64.31
N GLU A 533 -25.06 0.10 -65.32
CA GLU A 533 -24.42 0.05 -66.64
C GLU A 533 -24.34 1.45 -67.28
N ARG A 534 -25.44 2.22 -67.27
CA ARG A 534 -25.46 3.57 -67.84
C ARG A 534 -24.44 4.49 -67.17
N VAL A 535 -24.34 4.45 -65.84
CA VAL A 535 -23.36 5.23 -65.07
C VAL A 535 -21.93 4.85 -65.45
N ILE A 536 -21.61 3.55 -65.48
CA ILE A 536 -20.27 3.08 -65.87
C ILE A 536 -19.91 3.57 -67.27
N ARG A 537 -20.83 3.45 -68.23
CA ARG A 537 -20.60 3.87 -69.63
C ARG A 537 -20.42 5.38 -69.75
N ALA A 538 -21.25 6.18 -69.09
CA ALA A 538 -21.11 7.63 -69.08
C ALA A 538 -19.75 8.04 -68.48
N ASN A 539 -19.32 7.37 -67.42
CA ASN A 539 -18.07 7.72 -66.74
C ASN A 539 -16.81 7.29 -67.51
N LEU A 540 -16.93 6.44 -68.53
CA LEU A 540 -15.82 6.17 -69.45
C LEU A 540 -15.47 7.38 -70.33
N ASP A 541 -16.34 8.38 -70.41
CA ASP A 541 -16.09 9.61 -71.15
C ASP A 541 -15.24 10.61 -70.34
N PHE A 542 -15.12 10.44 -69.01
CA PHE A 542 -14.18 11.19 -68.16
C PHE A 542 -12.72 10.75 -68.30
N ILE A 543 -12.48 9.77 -69.17
CA ILE A 543 -11.15 9.29 -69.53
C ILE A 543 -10.70 10.02 -70.79
N SER A 544 -9.79 10.98 -70.64
CA SER A 544 -9.19 11.72 -71.76
C SER A 544 -8.21 10.88 -72.56
#